data_AF-A0A4D8Q836-F1
#
_entry.id   AF-A0A4D8Q836-F1
#
_cell.length_a   1.000
_cell.length_b   1.000
_cell.length_c   1.000
_cell.angle_alpha   90.00
_cell.angle_beta   90.00
_cell.angle_gamma   90.00
#
_symmetry.space_group_name_H-M   'P 1'
#
loop_
_entity.id
_entity.type
_entity.pdbx_description
1 polymer ?
#
loop_
_entity_poly.entity_id
_entity_poly.type
_entity_poly.pdbx_seq_one_letter_code
_entity_poly.pdbx_strand_id
1 'polypeptide(L)'
;MMTILRFPQAAIQPPPVPVDVRIARHRTADALDWQQAIIAEARRYPGGSPALIRWLRETGLLAQCSYFSTDPDGGPLRFRYIGRPALDTLGEAWGRMMLGRPENEDPHDIFAAAISAQYAEAIEGGEAVYNEIAVTGIGAPFSFCHTLIGFRAGTRRAVLSAVKMHDVAGPRSHRPVETASDAA
;
A
#
# COMPACT_ATOMS: atom_id res chain seq x y z
N MET A 1 46.64 14.05 -7.39
CA MET A 1 45.53 13.15 -7.77
C MET A 1 44.86 12.73 -6.46
N MET A 2 43.71 13.34 -6.12
CA MET A 2 43.05 13.20 -4.83
C MET A 2 42.23 11.91 -4.78
N THR A 3 42.50 11.05 -3.80
CA THR A 3 41.68 9.90 -3.46
C THR A 3 40.40 10.39 -2.81
N ILE A 4 39.28 10.32 -3.54
CA ILE A 4 37.94 10.53 -2.97
C ILE A 4 37.66 9.33 -2.05
N LEU A 5 37.25 9.63 -0.81
CA LEU A 5 36.88 8.69 0.25
C LEU A 5 36.11 7.48 -0.31
N ARG A 6 36.73 6.30 -0.25
CA ARG A 6 36.02 5.02 -0.41
C ARG A 6 35.44 4.65 0.95
N PHE A 7 34.12 4.74 1.07
CA PHE A 7 33.42 4.12 2.20
C PHE A 7 33.46 2.60 2.02
N PRO A 8 33.79 1.82 3.07
CA PRO A 8 33.61 0.38 3.01
C PRO A 8 32.11 0.12 2.80
N GLN A 9 31.80 -0.65 1.76
CA GLN A 9 30.49 -1.24 1.56
C GLN A 9 30.29 -2.19 2.74
N ALA A 10 29.75 -1.69 3.85
CA ALA A 10 29.34 -2.54 4.95
C ALA A 10 28.38 -3.56 4.34
N ALA A 11 28.79 -4.83 4.34
CA ALA A 11 27.91 -5.92 3.99
C ALA A 11 26.68 -5.74 4.88
N ILE A 12 25.54 -5.39 4.26
CA ILE A 12 24.26 -5.37 4.93
C ILE A 12 24.08 -6.81 5.39
N GLN A 13 24.33 -7.07 6.67
CA GLN A 13 24.05 -8.37 7.25
C GLN A 13 22.56 -8.62 7.03
N PRO A 14 22.18 -9.76 6.41
CA PRO A 14 20.76 -10.09 6.31
C PRO A 14 20.17 -10.11 7.72
N PRO A 15 18.93 -9.62 7.89
CA PRO A 15 18.30 -9.58 9.21
C PRO A 15 18.36 -10.97 9.86
N PRO A 16 18.58 -11.04 11.18
CA PRO A 16 18.80 -12.32 11.88
C PRO A 16 17.57 -13.25 11.85
N VAL A 17 16.42 -12.72 11.44
CA VAL A 17 15.18 -13.47 11.25
C VAL A 17 14.75 -13.27 9.79
N PRO A 18 14.51 -14.34 9.02
CA PRO A 18 13.97 -14.22 7.67
C PRO A 18 12.58 -13.56 7.74
N VAL A 19 12.33 -12.64 6.81
CA VAL A 19 10.99 -12.07 6.64
C VAL A 19 10.05 -13.18 6.13
N ASP A 20 8.96 -13.43 6.85
CA ASP A 20 7.89 -14.36 6.45
C ASP A 20 6.59 -13.58 6.26
N VAL A 21 5.96 -13.77 5.10
CA VAL A 21 4.67 -13.16 4.74
C VAL A 21 3.71 -14.27 4.38
N ARG A 22 2.67 -14.42 5.20
CA ARG A 22 1.60 -15.40 4.97
C ARG A 22 0.37 -14.67 4.49
N ILE A 23 -0.15 -15.10 3.34
CA ILE A 23 -1.34 -14.52 2.72
C ILE A 23 -2.40 -15.61 2.64
N ALA A 24 -3.52 -15.40 3.31
CA ALA A 24 -4.70 -16.24 3.21
C ALA A 24 -5.77 -15.51 2.37
N ARG A 25 -6.19 -16.13 1.27
CA ARG A 25 -7.26 -15.59 0.41
C ARG A 25 -8.62 -15.93 1.00
N HIS A 26 -9.49 -14.94 1.11
CA HIS A 26 -10.86 -15.08 1.55
C HIS A 26 -11.84 -14.57 0.49
N ARG A 27 -13.14 -14.87 0.66
CA ARG A 27 -14.16 -14.31 -0.22
C ARG A 27 -14.38 -12.85 0.15
N THR A 28 -14.62 -11.99 -0.84
CA THR A 28 -14.92 -10.57 -0.60
C THR A 28 -16.21 -10.36 0.19
N ALA A 29 -17.15 -11.31 0.15
CA ALA A 29 -18.34 -11.32 0.99
C ALA A 29 -18.04 -11.47 2.50
N ASP A 30 -16.85 -11.96 2.85
CA ASP A 30 -16.40 -12.12 4.24
C ASP A 30 -15.59 -10.89 4.72
N ALA A 31 -15.41 -9.86 3.87
CA ALA A 31 -14.73 -8.62 4.24
C ALA A 31 -15.55 -7.78 5.23
N LEU A 32 -14.91 -6.83 5.91
CA LEU A 32 -15.59 -5.94 6.85
C LEU A 32 -16.64 -5.07 6.12
N ASP A 33 -17.74 -4.72 6.78
CA ASP A 33 -18.85 -3.95 6.19
C ASP A 33 -18.38 -2.71 5.44
N TRP A 34 -17.44 -1.96 6.03
CA TRP A 34 -16.90 -0.75 5.41
C TRP A 34 -16.01 -1.05 4.20
N GLN A 35 -15.30 -2.19 4.18
CA GLN A 35 -14.55 -2.63 3.00
C GLN A 35 -15.51 -3.05 1.89
N GLN A 36 -16.60 -3.76 2.22
CA GLN A 36 -17.64 -4.10 1.26
C GLN A 36 -18.31 -2.85 0.66
N ALA A 37 -18.56 -1.82 1.48
CA ALA A 37 -19.06 -0.54 1.01
C ALA A 37 -18.11 0.13 0.00
N ILE A 38 -16.79 0.10 0.27
CA ILE A 38 -15.79 0.61 -0.68
C ILE A 38 -15.81 -0.19 -1.97
N ILE A 39 -15.87 -1.53 -1.92
CA ILE A 39 -15.95 -2.39 -3.12
C ILE A 39 -17.18 -2.01 -3.95
N ALA A 40 -18.34 -1.89 -3.31
CA ALA A 40 -19.59 -1.54 -3.96
C ALA A 40 -19.52 -0.17 -4.65
N GLU A 41 -18.97 0.84 -3.97
CA GLU A 41 -18.85 2.18 -4.54
C GLU A 41 -17.79 2.23 -5.65
N ALA A 42 -16.65 1.55 -5.49
CA ALA A 42 -15.58 1.53 -6.49
C ALA A 42 -16.01 0.95 -7.84
N ARG A 43 -16.98 0.02 -7.86
CA ARG A 43 -17.57 -0.51 -9.10
C ARG A 43 -18.21 0.57 -9.98
N ARG A 44 -18.60 1.71 -9.41
CA ARG A 44 -19.15 2.86 -10.15
C ARG A 44 -18.05 3.65 -10.89
N TYR A 45 -16.78 3.34 -10.64
CA TYR A 45 -15.61 4.09 -11.09
C TYR A 45 -14.51 3.16 -11.66
N PRO A 46 -14.71 2.53 -12.83
CA PRO A 46 -13.79 1.50 -13.36
C PRO A 46 -12.34 1.98 -13.61
N GLY A 47 -12.09 3.29 -13.65
CA GLY A 47 -10.76 3.88 -13.77
C GLY A 47 -10.14 4.39 -12.45
N GLY A 48 -10.76 4.15 -11.29
CA GLY A 48 -10.28 4.69 -10.01
C GLY A 48 -10.33 6.22 -10.00
N SER A 49 -11.50 6.77 -10.33
CA SER A 49 -11.67 8.20 -10.61
C SER A 49 -11.49 9.10 -9.37
N PRO A 50 -11.22 10.41 -9.55
CA PRO A 50 -11.20 11.37 -8.44
C PRO A 50 -12.50 11.41 -7.61
N ALA A 51 -13.63 11.00 -8.19
CA ALA A 51 -14.90 10.92 -7.46
C ALA A 51 -14.89 9.83 -6.37
N LEU A 52 -14.23 8.70 -6.61
CA LEU A 52 -14.05 7.65 -5.59
C LEU A 52 -13.23 8.18 -4.40
N ILE A 53 -12.14 8.89 -4.68
CA ILE A 53 -11.29 9.47 -3.63
C ILE A 53 -12.06 10.53 -2.82
N ARG A 54 -12.89 11.34 -3.48
CA ARG A 54 -13.77 12.29 -2.82
C ARG A 54 -14.77 11.59 -1.90
N TRP A 55 -15.45 10.56 -2.40
CA TRP A 55 -16.40 9.78 -1.60
C TRP A 55 -15.72 9.14 -0.38
N LEU A 56 -14.52 8.57 -0.54
CA LEU A 56 -13.73 8.03 0.57
C LEU A 56 -13.42 9.10 1.62
N ARG A 57 -13.14 10.33 1.20
CA ARG A 57 -12.89 11.46 2.11
C ARG A 57 -14.16 11.87 2.85
N GLU A 58 -15.27 12.03 2.13
CA GLU A 58 -16.56 12.45 2.68
C GLU A 58 -17.14 11.42 3.67
N THR A 59 -16.87 10.14 3.44
CA THR A 59 -17.28 9.04 4.35
C THR A 59 -16.27 8.76 5.46
N GLY A 60 -15.14 9.46 5.50
CA GLY A 60 -14.08 9.27 6.50
C GLY A 60 -13.26 7.98 6.34
N LEU A 61 -13.45 7.24 5.24
CA LEU A 61 -12.77 5.97 4.97
C LEU A 61 -11.40 6.13 4.31
N LEU A 62 -11.10 7.30 3.75
CA LEU A 62 -9.84 7.57 3.06
C LEU A 62 -8.63 7.26 3.95
N ALA A 63 -8.68 7.60 5.23
CA ALA A 63 -7.58 7.36 6.17
C ALA A 63 -7.22 5.87 6.34
N GLN A 64 -8.13 4.95 6.05
CA GLN A 64 -7.89 3.50 6.10
C GLN A 64 -7.33 2.94 4.78
N CYS A 65 -7.16 3.80 3.77
CA CYS A 65 -6.82 3.38 2.43
C CYS A 65 -5.47 3.94 1.98
N SER A 66 -4.69 3.15 1.26
CA SER A 66 -3.59 3.64 0.42
C SER A 66 -4.04 3.61 -1.04
N TYR A 67 -3.61 4.59 -1.83
CA TYR A 67 -3.90 4.65 -3.26
C TYR A 67 -2.62 4.71 -4.07
N PHE A 68 -2.55 3.83 -5.06
CA PHE A 68 -1.43 3.71 -5.97
C PHE A 68 -1.90 3.93 -7.38
N SER A 69 -1.11 4.63 -8.18
CA SER A 69 -1.37 4.71 -9.61
C SER A 69 -0.09 4.85 -10.40
N THR A 70 -0.11 4.33 -11.62
CA THR A 70 0.89 4.69 -12.63
C THR A 70 0.73 6.15 -13.03
N ASP A 71 1.70 6.65 -13.79
CA ASP A 71 1.53 7.88 -14.55
C ASP A 71 0.56 7.62 -15.72
N PRO A 72 0.01 8.67 -16.39
CA PRO A 72 -0.93 8.52 -17.50
C PRO A 72 -0.40 7.63 -18.63
N ASP A 73 0.91 7.73 -18.91
CA ASP A 73 1.59 6.97 -19.96
C ASP A 73 1.96 5.54 -19.52
N GLY A 74 1.57 5.13 -18.30
CA GLY A 74 1.88 3.83 -17.72
C GLY A 74 3.08 3.88 -16.77
N GLY A 75 3.83 2.77 -16.69
CA GLY A 75 4.97 2.62 -15.78
C GLY A 75 4.65 1.90 -14.46
N PRO A 76 5.53 1.99 -13.45
CA PRO A 76 5.32 1.36 -12.15
C PRO A 76 4.20 2.03 -11.36
N LEU A 77 3.58 1.29 -10.45
CA LEU A 77 2.65 1.85 -9.49
C LEU A 77 3.42 2.75 -8.52
N ARG A 78 2.97 3.99 -8.35
CA ARG A 78 3.54 4.93 -7.38
C ARG A 78 2.57 5.16 -6.23
N PHE A 79 3.09 5.34 -5.02
CA PHE A 79 2.28 5.80 -3.89
C PHE A 79 1.77 7.21 -4.18
N ARG A 80 0.46 7.38 -4.30
CA ARG A 80 -0.19 8.69 -4.45
C ARG A 80 -0.78 9.18 -3.13
N TYR A 81 -1.21 8.24 -2.30
CA TYR A 81 -1.71 8.46 -0.97
C TYR A 81 -1.38 7.25 -0.10
N ILE A 82 -1.01 7.48 1.16
CA ILE A 82 -0.64 6.43 2.11
C ILE A 82 -1.61 6.49 3.30
N GLY A 83 -2.31 5.39 3.54
CA GLY A 83 -3.25 5.26 4.63
C GLY A 83 -2.58 5.20 6.00
N ARG A 84 -3.35 5.58 7.02
CA ARG A 84 -3.00 5.55 8.45
C ARG A 84 -2.47 4.18 8.90
N PRO A 85 -3.07 3.03 8.53
CA PRO A 85 -2.54 1.71 8.90
C PRO A 85 -1.06 1.50 8.53
N ALA A 86 -0.66 1.90 7.32
CA ALA A 86 0.72 1.78 6.87
C ALA A 86 1.65 2.75 7.61
N LEU A 87 1.20 3.99 7.86
CA LEU A 87 1.97 5.00 8.58
C LEU A 87 2.18 4.65 10.07
N ASP A 88 1.17 4.07 10.73
CA ASP A 88 1.28 3.62 12.13
C ASP A 88 2.24 2.42 12.27
N THR A 89 2.35 1.59 11.22
CA THR A 89 3.17 0.37 11.23
C THR A 89 4.62 0.65 10.80
N LEU A 90 4.81 1.36 9.69
CA LEU A 90 6.11 1.60 9.06
C LEU A 90 6.69 2.98 9.39
N GLY A 91 5.88 3.86 9.97
CA GLY A 91 6.28 5.19 10.41
C GLY A 91 6.13 6.28 9.35
N GLU A 92 5.98 7.51 9.83
CA GLU A 92 5.81 8.71 8.99
C GLU A 92 7.05 9.02 8.13
N ALA A 93 8.25 8.66 8.60
CA ALA A 93 9.48 8.87 7.86
C ALA A 93 9.55 7.99 6.60
N TRP A 94 9.15 6.73 6.72
CA TRP A 94 8.96 5.83 5.59
C TRP A 94 7.89 6.36 4.63
N GLY A 95 6.74 6.81 5.17
CA GLY A 95 5.67 7.36 4.34
C GLY A 95 6.11 8.54 3.48
N ARG A 96 6.87 9.48 4.05
CA ARG A 96 7.45 10.61 3.31
C ARG A 96 8.46 10.18 2.25
N MET A 97 9.22 9.13 2.50
CA MET A 97 10.19 8.60 1.54
C MET A 97 9.50 7.91 0.36
N MET A 98 8.40 7.18 0.62
CA MET A 98 7.71 6.38 -0.39
C MET A 98 6.70 7.17 -1.22
N LEU A 99 6.17 8.28 -0.72
CA LEU A 99 5.21 9.10 -1.47
C LEU A 99 5.81 9.56 -2.81
N GLY A 100 5.11 9.29 -3.91
CA GLY A 100 5.55 9.55 -5.28
C GLY A 100 6.57 8.55 -5.84
N ARG A 101 7.13 7.67 -5.00
CA ARG A 101 8.06 6.61 -5.43
C ARG A 101 7.32 5.37 -5.92
N PRO A 102 7.94 4.58 -6.81
CA PRO A 102 7.47 3.25 -7.15
C PRO A 102 7.32 2.37 -5.90
N GLU A 103 6.28 1.54 -5.86
CA GLU A 103 6.08 0.60 -4.75
C GLU A 103 7.20 -0.44 -4.62
N ASN A 104 7.82 -0.82 -5.75
CA ASN A 104 8.84 -1.85 -5.81
C ASN A 104 10.23 -1.35 -5.39
N GLU A 105 10.35 -0.06 -5.05
CA GLU A 105 11.54 0.54 -4.43
C GLU A 105 11.41 0.59 -2.89
N ASP A 106 10.36 0.01 -2.31
CA ASP A 106 10.19 -0.08 -0.86
C ASP A 106 11.33 -0.92 -0.25
N PRO A 107 12.12 -0.39 0.71
CA PRO A 107 13.26 -1.09 1.32
C PRO A 107 12.89 -2.34 2.13
N HIS A 108 11.61 -2.67 2.22
CA HIS A 108 11.09 -3.92 2.76
C HIS A 108 10.83 -4.97 1.67
N ASP A 109 11.79 -5.14 0.76
CA ASP A 109 11.68 -5.79 -0.56
C ASP A 109 10.89 -7.11 -0.58
N ILE A 110 11.06 -8.00 0.41
CA ILE A 110 10.34 -9.29 0.50
C ILE A 110 8.85 -9.08 0.79
N PHE A 111 8.53 -8.19 1.73
CA PHE A 111 7.15 -7.80 2.02
C PHE A 111 6.53 -7.07 0.84
N ALA A 112 7.27 -6.13 0.24
CA ALA A 112 6.83 -5.41 -0.94
C ALA A 112 6.48 -6.39 -2.07
N ALA A 113 7.40 -7.27 -2.47
CA ALA A 113 7.19 -8.22 -3.57
C ALA A 113 5.96 -9.12 -3.37
N ALA A 114 5.74 -9.63 -2.16
CA ALA A 114 4.58 -10.47 -1.84
C ALA A 114 3.26 -9.69 -2.00
N ILE A 115 3.25 -8.42 -1.58
CA ILE A 115 2.09 -7.54 -1.70
C ILE A 115 1.90 -7.05 -3.15
N SER A 116 2.96 -6.74 -3.89
CA SER A 116 2.90 -6.29 -5.29
C SER A 116 2.24 -7.34 -6.20
N ALA A 117 2.46 -8.63 -5.93
CA ALA A 117 1.75 -9.71 -6.63
C ALA A 117 0.22 -9.62 -6.42
N GLN A 118 -0.22 -9.27 -5.21
CA GLN A 118 -1.65 -9.09 -4.91
C GLN A 118 -2.22 -7.85 -5.61
N TYR A 119 -1.45 -6.77 -5.72
CA TYR A 119 -1.85 -5.58 -6.50
C TYR A 119 -2.04 -5.92 -7.98
N ALA A 120 -1.10 -6.66 -8.57
CA ALA A 120 -1.20 -7.10 -9.96
C ALA A 120 -2.44 -7.96 -10.18
N GLU A 121 -2.72 -8.90 -9.28
CA GLU A 121 -3.92 -9.73 -9.36
C GLU A 121 -5.21 -8.89 -9.32
N ALA A 122 -5.33 -7.95 -8.38
CA ALA A 122 -6.51 -7.09 -8.29
C ALA A 122 -6.69 -6.21 -9.54
N ILE A 123 -5.59 -5.72 -10.13
CA ILE A 123 -5.62 -4.88 -11.34
C ILE A 123 -6.01 -5.69 -12.58
N GLU A 124 -5.38 -6.84 -12.79
CA GLU A 124 -5.57 -7.61 -14.02
C GLU A 124 -6.83 -8.51 -13.95
N GLY A 125 -7.21 -8.94 -12.75
CA GLY A 125 -8.41 -9.77 -12.54
C GLY A 125 -9.72 -8.99 -12.62
N GLY A 126 -9.69 -7.66 -12.43
CA GLY A 126 -10.87 -6.79 -12.50
C GLY A 126 -11.88 -6.96 -11.36
N GLU A 127 -11.63 -7.90 -10.44
CA GLU A 127 -12.42 -8.14 -9.24
C GLU A 127 -11.65 -7.73 -7.99
N ALA A 128 -12.39 -7.35 -6.95
CA ALA A 128 -11.77 -7.05 -5.66
C ALA A 128 -11.17 -8.32 -5.04
N VAL A 129 -10.04 -8.15 -4.37
CA VAL A 129 -9.32 -9.20 -3.64
C VAL A 129 -9.41 -8.93 -2.15
N TYR A 130 -9.73 -9.95 -1.34
CA TYR A 130 -9.72 -9.86 0.12
C TYR A 130 -8.77 -10.89 0.71
N ASN A 131 -7.75 -10.39 1.40
CA ASN A 131 -6.71 -11.22 2.02
C ASN A 131 -6.65 -10.97 3.52
N GLU A 132 -6.30 -12.01 4.26
CA GLU A 132 -5.73 -11.88 5.60
C GLU A 132 -4.22 -12.12 5.51
N ILE A 133 -3.44 -11.22 6.10
CA ILE A 133 -2.00 -11.18 5.93
C ILE A 133 -1.34 -11.14 7.31
N ALA A 134 -0.37 -12.02 7.52
CA ALA A 134 0.50 -12.01 8.69
C ALA A 134 1.95 -11.82 8.27
N VAL A 135 2.66 -10.93 8.96
CA VAL A 135 4.05 -10.56 8.65
C VAL A 135 4.91 -10.76 9.90
N THR A 136 6.05 -11.43 9.71
CA THR A 136 7.09 -11.57 10.74
C THR A 136 8.46 -11.27 10.14
N GLY A 137 9.46 -10.98 10.99
CA GLY A 137 10.84 -10.69 10.55
C GLY A 137 11.10 -9.24 10.13
N ILE A 138 10.08 -8.36 10.14
CA ILE A 138 10.22 -6.91 9.99
C ILE A 138 9.65 -6.25 11.25
N GLY A 139 10.54 -5.85 12.17
CA GLY A 139 10.12 -5.24 13.44
C GLY A 139 9.28 -6.19 14.31
N ALA A 140 8.27 -5.64 14.99
CA ALA A 140 7.31 -6.45 15.75
C ALA A 140 6.33 -7.16 14.80
N PRO A 141 6.01 -8.45 15.02
CA PRO A 141 5.01 -9.16 14.22
C PRO A 141 3.67 -8.42 14.18
N PHE A 142 3.04 -8.40 13.00
CA PHE A 142 1.73 -7.80 12.82
C PHE A 142 0.89 -8.60 11.82
N SER A 143 -0.42 -8.45 11.91
CA SER A 143 -1.35 -9.00 10.93
C SER A 143 -2.45 -7.99 10.60
N PHE A 144 -3.05 -8.15 9.43
CA PHE A 144 -4.08 -7.24 8.94
C PHE A 144 -4.95 -7.90 7.88
N CYS A 145 -6.18 -7.43 7.76
CA CYS A 145 -7.01 -7.73 6.61
C CYS A 145 -6.88 -6.63 5.57
N HIS A 146 -6.87 -7.05 4.31
CA HIS A 146 -6.46 -6.24 3.18
C HIS A 146 -7.43 -6.46 2.02
N THR A 147 -8.23 -5.43 1.73
CA THR A 147 -9.07 -5.41 0.54
C THR A 147 -8.40 -4.60 -0.55
N LEU A 148 -8.23 -5.19 -1.73
CA LEU A 148 -7.63 -4.57 -2.89
C LEU A 148 -8.65 -4.41 -4.00
N ILE A 149 -8.69 -3.23 -4.60
CA ILE A 149 -9.54 -2.94 -5.74
C ILE A 149 -8.66 -2.36 -6.83
N GLY A 150 -8.50 -3.12 -7.90
CA GLY A 150 -7.71 -2.71 -9.06
C GLY A 150 -8.52 -1.97 -10.10
N PHE A 151 -7.86 -1.08 -10.82
CA PHE A 151 -8.44 -0.29 -11.89
C PHE A 151 -7.51 -0.26 -13.09
N ARG A 152 -8.10 -0.30 -14.28
CA ARG A 152 -7.38 -0.19 -15.54
C ARG A 152 -8.15 0.69 -16.52
N ALA A 153 -7.48 1.70 -17.06
CA ALA A 153 -8.01 2.60 -18.08
C ALA A 153 -6.92 2.87 -19.12
N GLY A 154 -6.98 2.14 -20.25
CA GLY A 154 -5.90 2.15 -21.23
C GLY A 154 -4.58 1.63 -20.64
N THR A 155 -3.53 2.45 -20.71
CA THR A 155 -2.20 2.20 -20.13
C THR A 155 -2.13 2.49 -18.63
N ARG A 156 -3.08 3.27 -18.11
CA ARG A 156 -3.10 3.63 -16.70
C ARG A 156 -3.62 2.48 -15.85
N ARG A 157 -2.88 2.17 -14.79
CA ARG A 157 -3.25 1.21 -13.76
C ARG A 157 -3.29 1.89 -12.40
N ALA A 158 -4.21 1.46 -11.54
CA ALA A 158 -4.28 1.93 -10.17
C ALA A 158 -4.79 0.83 -9.26
N VAL A 159 -4.46 0.93 -7.98
CA VAL A 159 -5.03 0.05 -6.96
C VAL A 159 -5.36 0.88 -5.71
N LEU A 160 -6.54 0.63 -5.16
CA LEU A 160 -6.93 1.08 -3.84
C LEU A 160 -6.74 -0.07 -2.86
N SER A 161 -5.97 0.18 -1.82
CA SER A 161 -5.64 -0.77 -0.76
C SER A 161 -6.34 -0.32 0.52
N ALA A 162 -7.38 -1.04 0.94
CA ALA A 162 -8.16 -0.76 2.15
C ALA A 162 -7.76 -1.74 3.27
N VAL A 163 -7.15 -1.22 4.33
CA VAL A 163 -6.46 -2.03 5.34
C VAL A 163 -7.12 -1.85 6.72
N LYS A 164 -7.28 -2.97 7.43
CA LYS A 164 -7.52 -2.97 8.88
C LYS A 164 -6.46 -3.83 9.54
N MET A 165 -5.61 -3.19 10.36
CA MET A 165 -4.68 -3.93 11.19
C MET A 165 -5.42 -4.68 12.30
N HIS A 166 -4.96 -5.90 12.59
CA HIS A 166 -5.30 -6.63 13.79
C HIS A 166 -4.30 -6.23 14.88
N ASP A 167 -4.82 -5.66 15.98
CA ASP A 167 -4.08 -5.30 17.20
C ASP A 167 -2.66 -4.73 17.03
N VAL A 168 -2.57 -3.46 16.61
CA VAL A 168 -1.29 -2.73 16.60
C VAL A 168 -1.02 -2.09 17.96
N ALA A 169 0.00 -2.60 18.66
CA ALA A 169 0.67 -1.86 19.74
C ALA A 169 1.81 -1.02 19.12
N GLY A 170 1.49 0.21 18.70
CA GLY A 170 2.45 1.13 18.07
C GLY A 170 2.02 2.60 18.24
N PRO A 171 2.93 3.57 18.06
CA PRO A 171 2.61 4.98 18.21
C PRO A 171 1.59 5.40 17.16
N ARG A 172 0.35 5.65 17.62
CA ARG A 172 -0.73 6.22 16.81
C ARG A 172 -0.31 7.63 16.40
N SER A 173 -0.09 7.87 15.11
CA SER A 173 -0.10 9.26 14.63
C SER A 173 -1.50 9.63 14.15
N HIS A 174 -1.84 10.91 14.30
CA HIS A 174 -3.19 11.42 14.06
C HIS A 174 -3.28 12.24 12.78
N ARG A 175 -2.21 12.29 11.97
CA ARG A 175 -2.14 13.15 10.76
C ARG A 175 -1.88 12.35 9.49
N PRO A 176 -2.68 12.53 8.43
CA PRO A 176 -2.37 11.96 7.12
C PRO A 176 -1.17 12.68 6.47
N VAL A 177 -0.40 11.95 5.67
CA VAL A 177 0.59 12.55 4.75
C VAL A 177 -0.14 12.86 3.44
N GLU A 178 -0.27 14.14 3.11
CA GLU A 178 -1.01 14.59 1.94
C GLU A 178 -0.27 14.34 0.62
N THR A 179 -1.04 14.37 -0.47
CA THR A 179 -0.67 13.94 -1.83
C THR A 179 0.53 14.68 -2.42
N ALA A 180 1.26 14.03 -3.33
CA ALA A 180 2.40 14.60 -4.07
C ALA A 180 2.07 15.79 -5.01
N SER A 181 0.88 16.39 -4.91
CA SER A 181 0.49 17.59 -5.68
C SER A 181 0.91 18.91 -5.04
N ASP A 182 1.42 18.89 -3.80
CA ASP A 182 1.91 20.10 -3.10
C ASP A 182 3.44 20.17 -2.99
N ALA A 183 4.14 19.35 -3.80
CA ALA A 183 5.60 19.33 -3.87
C ALA A 183 6.10 19.61 -5.29
N ALA A 184 5.62 20.69 -5.91
CA ALA A 184 6.31 21.54 -6.92
C ALA A 184 5.33 22.54 -7.53
#